data_AF-A0A497Q5T9-F1
#
_entry.id   AF-A0A497Q5T9-F1
#
_cell.length_a   1.000
_cell.length_b   1.000
_cell.length_c   1.000
_cell.angle_alpha   90.00
_cell.angle_beta   90.00
_cell.angle_gamma   90.00
#
_symmetry.space_group_name_H-M   'P 1'
#
loop_
_entity.id
_entity.type
_entity.pdbx_description
1 polymer ?
#
loop_
_entity_poly.entity_id
_entity_poly.type
_entity_poly.pdbx_seq_one_letter_code
_entity_poly.pdbx_strand_id
1 'polypeptide(L)'
;MVATKTLVKGLIGHIFLLLVNFSVLVGIIESLNLFEDGLSLLNFILLSFMLVHTFILLTIQLGIQILEIIKVRPPTVLVTYYFEFGEEETIPLHILDPIKSKLAVIVLLLVITGGVAFYPIFAVYGFLLVWGHLAIIALDPSQIVRYFGIFLNWMPPVILIVGVVIVFSILAIEFRHV
;
A
#
# COMPACT_ATOMS: atom_id res chain seq x y z
N MET A 1 31.71 5.18 -6.78
CA MET A 1 31.17 3.90 -7.33
C MET A 1 30.31 3.12 -6.32
N VAL A 2 30.70 3.00 -5.04
CA VAL A 2 29.91 2.29 -4.01
C VAL A 2 28.57 2.97 -3.71
N ALA A 3 28.56 4.30 -3.53
CA ALA A 3 27.34 5.07 -3.26
C ALA A 3 26.28 4.94 -4.36
N THR A 4 26.69 4.99 -5.64
CA THR A 4 25.78 4.85 -6.79
C THR A 4 25.13 3.46 -6.83
N LYS A 5 25.88 2.40 -6.53
CA LYS A 5 25.34 1.03 -6.47
C LYS A 5 24.31 0.87 -5.36
N THR A 6 24.55 1.47 -4.18
CA THR A 6 23.59 1.44 -3.06
C THR A 6 22.31 2.19 -3.39
N LEU A 7 22.42 3.34 -4.05
CA LEU A 7 21.27 4.16 -4.45
C LEU A 7 20.41 3.45 -5.50
N VAL A 8 21.03 2.84 -6.51
CA VAL A 8 20.32 2.03 -7.53
C VAL A 8 19.63 0.83 -6.89
N LYS A 9 20.28 0.12 -5.96
CA LYS A 9 19.65 -0.99 -5.23
C LYS A 9 18.44 -0.54 -4.42
N GLY A 10 18.54 0.59 -3.72
CA GLY A 10 17.42 1.18 -2.98
C GLY A 10 16.25 1.54 -3.89
N LEU A 11 16.52 2.19 -5.03
CA LEU A 11 15.50 2.55 -6.01
C LEU A 11 14.80 1.32 -6.59
N ILE A 12 15.55 0.28 -6.98
CA ILE A 12 14.98 -0.98 -7.47
C ILE A 12 14.09 -1.62 -6.42
N GLY A 13 14.53 -1.64 -5.16
CA GLY A 13 13.72 -2.12 -4.05
C GLY A 13 12.40 -1.35 -3.93
N HIS A 14 12.43 -0.02 -3.98
CA HIS A 14 11.22 0.80 -3.91
C HIS A 14 10.28 0.55 -5.08
N ILE A 15 10.80 0.43 -6.30
CA ILE A 15 9.97 0.09 -7.47
C ILE A 15 9.34 -1.28 -7.30
N PHE A 16 10.11 -2.28 -6.87
CA PHE A 16 9.58 -3.63 -6.63
C PHE A 16 8.49 -3.62 -5.56
N LEU A 17 8.73 -2.98 -4.42
CA LEU A 17 7.75 -2.90 -3.36
C LEU A 17 6.49 -2.13 -3.79
N LEU A 18 6.64 -1.08 -4.60
CA LEU A 18 5.51 -0.36 -5.17
C LEU A 18 4.65 -1.27 -6.06
N LEU A 19 5.27 -2.12 -6.88
CA LEU A 19 4.56 -3.11 -7.70
C LEU A 19 3.82 -4.15 -6.85
N VAL A 20 4.43 -4.61 -5.76
CA VAL A 20 3.77 -5.51 -4.81
C VAL A 20 2.57 -4.81 -4.16
N ASN A 21 2.76 -3.60 -3.64
CA ASN A 21 1.69 -2.82 -3.01
C ASN A 21 0.54 -2.52 -3.99
N PHE A 22 0.87 -2.21 -5.25
CA PHE A 22 -0.11 -2.03 -6.30
C PHE A 22 -0.90 -3.32 -6.57
N SER A 23 -0.22 -4.46 -6.60
CA SER A 23 -0.87 -5.77 -6.77
C SER A 23 -1.80 -6.07 -5.59
N VAL A 24 -1.38 -5.80 -4.35
CA VAL A 24 -2.25 -5.92 -3.16
C VAL A 24 -3.48 -5.04 -3.28
N LEU A 25 -3.32 -3.78 -3.70
CA LEU A 25 -4.44 -2.86 -3.90
C LEU A 25 -5.45 -3.40 -4.92
N VAL A 26 -4.97 -3.88 -6.07
CA VAL A 26 -5.83 -4.49 -7.09
C VAL A 26 -6.55 -5.71 -6.52
N GLY A 27 -5.84 -6.57 -5.79
CA GLY A 27 -6.44 -7.73 -5.13
C GLY A 27 -7.56 -7.34 -4.16
N ILE A 28 -7.37 -6.30 -3.35
CA ILE A 28 -8.39 -5.77 -2.44
C ILE A 28 -9.61 -5.28 -3.22
N ILE A 29 -9.40 -4.44 -4.23
CA ILE A 29 -10.48 -3.84 -5.03
C ILE A 29 -11.31 -4.93 -5.71
N GLU A 30 -10.66 -5.88 -6.35
CA GLU A 30 -11.33 -6.94 -7.10
C GLU A 30 -12.06 -7.93 -6.18
N SER A 31 -11.54 -8.14 -4.96
CA SER A 31 -12.24 -8.93 -3.95
C SER A 31 -13.49 -8.25 -3.38
N LEU A 32 -13.68 -6.93 -3.54
CA LEU A 32 -14.94 -6.28 -3.15
C LEU A 32 -16.11 -6.74 -4.03
N ASN A 33 -15.86 -7.12 -5.29
CA ASN A 33 -16.89 -7.62 -6.19
C ASN A 33 -17.50 -8.95 -5.70
N LEU A 34 -16.75 -9.73 -4.90
CA LEU A 34 -17.23 -11.00 -4.34
C LEU A 34 -18.41 -10.81 -3.37
N PHE A 35 -18.63 -9.60 -2.84
CA PHE A 35 -19.80 -9.33 -2.00
C PHE A 35 -21.12 -9.28 -2.80
N GLU A 36 -21.06 -9.11 -4.13
CA GLU A 36 -22.24 -9.10 -4.99
C GLU A 36 -22.80 -10.52 -5.21
N ASP A 37 -21.97 -11.55 -5.06
CA ASP A 37 -22.30 -12.96 -5.33
C ASP A 37 -23.07 -13.66 -4.19
N GLY A 38 -23.53 -12.93 -3.17
CA GLY A 38 -24.36 -13.50 -2.09
C GLY A 38 -23.60 -14.51 -1.21
N LEU A 39 -22.49 -14.08 -0.62
CA LEU A 39 -21.65 -14.92 0.24
C LEU A 39 -22.40 -15.46 1.47
N SER A 40 -22.03 -16.67 1.91
CA SER A 40 -22.43 -17.17 3.22
C SER A 40 -21.95 -16.23 4.33
N LEU A 41 -22.67 -16.15 5.46
CA LEU A 41 -22.33 -15.22 6.55
C LEU A 41 -20.87 -15.39 7.04
N LEU A 42 -20.39 -16.63 7.12
CA LEU A 42 -19.01 -16.91 7.52
C LEU A 42 -18.00 -16.35 6.51
N ASN A 43 -18.23 -16.57 5.22
CA ASN A 43 -17.35 -16.07 4.15
C ASN A 43 -17.38 -14.55 4.09
N PHE A 44 -18.55 -13.94 4.28
CA PHE A 44 -18.72 -12.50 4.35
C PHE A 44 -17.84 -11.91 5.47
N ILE A 45 -17.96 -12.42 6.70
CA ILE A 45 -17.20 -11.94 7.86
C ILE A 45 -15.70 -12.13 7.64
N LEU A 46 -15.29 -13.31 7.17
CA LEU A 46 -13.88 -13.61 6.91
C LEU A 46 -13.30 -12.67 5.85
N LEU A 47 -13.99 -12.48 4.73
CA LEU A 47 -13.54 -11.61 3.65
C LEU A 47 -13.47 -10.15 4.11
N SER A 48 -14.48 -9.67 4.84
CA SER A 48 -14.45 -8.31 5.40
C SER A 48 -13.25 -8.12 6.34
N PHE A 49 -12.97 -9.10 7.22
CA PHE A 49 -11.80 -9.05 8.09
C PHE A 49 -10.50 -8.99 7.28
N MET A 50 -10.33 -9.89 6.30
CA MET A 50 -9.14 -9.93 5.43
C MET A 50 -8.93 -8.62 4.68
N LEU A 51 -10.01 -8.03 4.14
CA LEU A 51 -9.95 -6.78 3.37
C LEU A 51 -9.60 -5.58 4.24
N VAL A 52 -10.32 -5.39 5.36
CA VAL A 52 -10.05 -4.27 6.27
C VAL A 52 -8.63 -4.37 6.83
N HIS A 53 -8.24 -5.58 7.26
CA HIS A 53 -6.90 -5.83 7.78
C HIS A 53 -5.82 -5.49 6.77
N THR A 54 -5.91 -6.05 5.55
CA THR A 54 -4.91 -5.83 4.50
C THR A 54 -4.90 -4.38 4.02
N PHE A 55 -6.06 -3.71 3.95
CA PHE A 55 -6.17 -2.31 3.56
C PHE A 55 -5.46 -1.37 4.55
N ILE A 56 -5.63 -1.61 5.86
CA ILE A 56 -4.92 -0.83 6.89
C ILE A 56 -3.41 -1.08 6.76
N LEU A 57 -2.99 -2.35 6.65
CA LEU A 57 -1.58 -2.70 6.53
C LEU A 57 -0.94 -2.10 5.27
N LEU A 58 -1.64 -2.14 4.13
CA LEU A 58 -1.22 -1.51 2.87
C LEU A 58 -1.05 0.01 3.02
N THR A 59 -1.99 0.68 3.69
CA THR A 59 -1.91 2.13 3.93
C THR A 59 -0.66 2.49 4.73
N ILE A 60 -0.36 1.71 5.78
CA ILE A 60 0.84 1.93 6.61
C ILE A 60 2.10 1.59 5.81
N GLN A 61 2.11 0.50 5.04
CA GLN A 61 3.22 0.09 4.17
C GLN A 61 3.59 1.20 3.18
N LEU A 62 2.60 1.81 2.51
CA LEU A 62 2.82 2.92 1.59
C LEU A 62 3.35 4.16 2.31
N GLY A 63 2.82 4.49 3.50
CA GLY A 63 3.30 5.60 4.31
C GLY A 63 4.78 5.45 4.71
N ILE A 64 5.19 4.25 5.11
CA ILE A 64 6.58 3.95 5.46
C ILE A 64 7.47 4.00 4.21
N GLN A 65 7.01 3.45 3.09
CA GLN A 65 7.76 3.50 1.84
C GLN A 65 8.04 4.95 1.42
N ILE A 66 7.04 5.84 1.50
CA ILE A 66 7.22 7.27 1.24
C ILE A 66 8.23 7.88 2.21
N LEU A 67 8.13 7.59 3.51
CA LEU A 67 9.06 8.08 4.52
C LEU A 67 10.50 7.65 4.24
N GLU A 68 10.69 6.43 3.74
CA GLU A 68 11.99 5.87 3.41
C GLU A 68 12.58 6.45 2.12
N ILE A 69 11.73 6.73 1.12
CA ILE A 69 12.13 7.49 -0.07
C ILE A 69 12.66 8.87 0.34
N ILE A 70 11.92 9.59 1.19
CA ILE A 70 12.34 10.92 1.69
C ILE A 70 13.67 10.82 2.46
N LYS A 71 13.86 9.75 3.23
CA LYS A 71 15.08 9.52 4.01
C LYS A 71 16.22 8.85 3.23
N VAL A 72 16.03 8.56 1.94
CA VAL A 72 16.99 7.86 1.07
C VAL A 72 17.44 6.53 1.69
N ARG A 73 16.49 5.77 2.22
CA ARG A 73 16.69 4.44 2.83
C ARG A 73 16.17 3.34 1.90
N PRO A 74 16.70 2.11 1.99
CA PRO A 74 16.06 0.97 1.33
C PRO A 74 14.63 0.79 1.84
N PRO A 75 13.73 0.21 1.03
CA PRO A 75 12.37 -0.06 1.44
C PRO A 75 12.33 -1.10 2.58
N THR A 76 11.42 -0.89 3.53
CA THR A 76 11.03 -1.88 4.54
C THR A 76 9.80 -2.63 4.08
N VAL A 77 9.82 -3.96 4.20
CA VAL A 77 8.65 -4.81 4.00
C VAL A 77 8.02 -5.11 5.36
N LEU A 78 6.92 -4.44 5.72
CA LEU A 78 6.35 -4.51 7.08
C LEU A 78 6.05 -5.93 7.54
N VAL A 79 5.56 -6.77 6.63
CA VAL A 79 5.14 -8.15 6.96
C VAL A 79 6.29 -9.05 7.38
N THR A 80 7.52 -8.73 6.98
CA THR A 80 8.73 -9.46 7.40
C THR A 80 9.55 -8.69 8.43
N TYR A 81 9.39 -7.37 8.51
CA TYR A 81 10.24 -6.47 9.29
C TYR A 81 10.48 -6.91 10.74
N TYR A 82 9.43 -7.27 11.48
CA TYR A 82 9.58 -7.68 12.88
C TYR A 82 10.26 -9.04 13.07
N PHE A 83 10.29 -9.88 12.02
CA PHE A 83 10.94 -11.19 12.05
C PHE A 83 12.41 -11.13 11.66
N GLU A 84 12.91 -9.95 11.22
CA GLU A 84 14.32 -9.74 10.86
C GLU A 84 15.20 -9.49 12.09
N PHE A 85 14.63 -9.16 13.24
CA PHE A 85 15.35 -8.79 14.45
C PHE A 85 15.23 -9.86 15.54
N GLY A 86 16.34 -10.14 16.22
CA GLY A 86 16.36 -11.00 17.41
C GLY A 86 15.81 -10.30 18.66
N GLU A 87 15.56 -11.06 19.73
CA GLU A 87 14.96 -10.54 20.98
C GLU A 87 15.78 -9.41 21.65
N GLU A 88 17.08 -9.41 21.46
CA GLU A 88 18.02 -8.44 22.05
C GLU A 88 18.36 -7.27 21.10
N GLU A 89 17.90 -7.31 19.85
CA GLU A 89 18.24 -6.31 18.85
C GLU A 89 17.30 -5.10 18.90
N THR A 90 17.89 -3.90 18.83
CA THR A 90 17.11 -2.66 18.82
C THR A 90 16.53 -2.39 17.44
N ILE A 91 15.23 -2.14 17.37
CA ILE A 91 14.52 -1.81 16.14
C ILE A 91 15.00 -0.43 15.60
N PRO A 92 15.58 -0.35 14.39
CA PRO A 92 16.24 0.87 13.90
C PRO A 92 15.26 1.98 13.49
N LEU A 93 14.05 1.62 13.03
CA LEU A 93 12.99 2.58 12.74
C LEU A 93 12.16 2.85 14.00
N HIS A 94 12.39 4.00 14.64
CA HIS A 94 11.66 4.39 15.86
C HIS A 94 10.13 4.40 15.68
N ILE A 95 9.61 4.69 14.49
CA ILE A 95 8.17 4.67 14.20
C ILE A 95 7.59 3.24 14.25
N LEU A 96 8.45 2.24 14.05
CA LEU A 96 8.16 0.80 14.09
C LEU A 96 8.63 0.13 15.39
N ASP A 97 9.16 0.88 16.35
CA ASP A 97 9.53 0.37 17.67
C ASP A 97 8.29 0.34 18.60
N PRO A 98 7.76 -0.84 19.00
CA PRO A 98 6.55 -0.96 19.83
C PRO A 98 6.69 -0.32 21.21
N ILE A 99 7.91 -0.17 21.72
CA ILE A 99 8.19 0.46 23.01
C ILE A 99 8.03 1.99 22.91
N LYS A 100 8.29 2.55 21.72
CA LYS A 100 8.30 4.01 21.50
C LYS A 100 7.07 4.54 20.75
N SER A 101 6.34 3.69 20.04
CA SER A 101 5.31 4.12 19.09
C SER A 101 4.03 3.29 19.20
N LYS A 102 2.88 3.95 19.42
CA LYS A 102 1.56 3.29 19.37
C LYS A 102 1.25 2.73 17.99
N LEU A 103 1.74 3.38 16.93
CA LEU A 103 1.61 2.88 15.57
C LEU A 103 2.34 1.55 15.40
N ALA A 104 3.54 1.41 15.97
CA ALA A 104 4.29 0.15 15.92
C ALA A 104 3.54 -1.00 16.59
N VAL A 105 2.85 -0.75 17.71
CA VAL A 105 1.99 -1.76 18.35
C VAL A 105 0.87 -2.19 17.41
N ILE A 106 0.20 -1.24 16.75
CA ILE A 106 -0.86 -1.54 15.78
C ILE A 106 -0.30 -2.36 14.60
N VAL A 107 0.85 -1.97 14.06
CA VAL A 107 1.50 -2.69 12.96
C VAL A 107 1.87 -4.11 13.39
N LEU A 108 2.47 -4.27 14.57
CA LEU A 108 2.84 -5.59 15.09
C LEU A 108 1.61 -6.50 15.24
N LEU A 109 0.52 -5.96 15.79
CA LEU A 109 -0.75 -6.69 15.90
C LEU A 109 -1.29 -7.07 14.52
N LEU A 110 -1.28 -6.17 13.54
CA LEU A 110 -1.70 -6.48 12.17
C LEU A 110 -0.82 -7.59 11.56
N VAL A 111 0.50 -7.49 11.69
CA VAL A 111 1.43 -8.51 11.16
C VAL A 111 1.14 -9.88 11.77
N ILE A 112 1.00 -9.98 13.09
CA ILE A 112 0.78 -11.26 13.78
C ILE A 112 -0.61 -11.83 13.52
N THR A 113 -1.66 -11.00 13.48
CA THR A 113 -3.05 -11.48 13.33
C THR A 113 -3.41 -11.94 11.92
N GLY A 114 -2.62 -11.56 10.90
CA GLY A 114 -2.92 -11.97 9.54
C GLY A 114 -2.03 -11.37 8.46
N GLY A 115 -1.22 -10.36 8.75
CA GLY A 115 -0.43 -9.65 7.74
C GLY A 115 0.52 -10.58 6.97
N VAL A 116 1.14 -11.55 7.65
CA VAL A 116 2.04 -12.53 7.02
C VAL A 116 1.32 -13.40 5.98
N ALA A 117 0.03 -13.68 6.16
CA ALA A 117 -0.75 -14.55 5.28
C ALA A 117 -1.58 -13.77 4.25
N PHE A 118 -2.36 -12.79 4.70
CA PHE A 118 -3.30 -12.07 3.84
C PHE A 118 -2.56 -11.20 2.82
N TYR A 119 -1.46 -10.54 3.23
CA TYR A 119 -0.75 -9.63 2.34
C TYR A 119 -0.17 -10.35 1.11
N PRO A 120 0.55 -11.49 1.23
CA PRO A 120 0.96 -12.26 0.05
C PRO A 120 -0.22 -12.82 -0.75
N ILE A 121 -1.30 -13.25 -0.11
CA ILE A 121 -2.50 -13.75 -0.82
C ILE A 121 -3.05 -12.67 -1.75
N PHE A 122 -3.28 -11.46 -1.24
CA PHE A 122 -3.77 -10.34 -2.05
C PHE A 122 -2.74 -9.87 -3.09
N ALA A 123 -1.44 -9.91 -2.76
CA ALA A 123 -0.38 -9.58 -3.71
C ALA A 123 -0.37 -10.54 -4.92
N VAL A 124 -0.43 -11.85 -4.66
CA VAL A 124 -0.44 -12.87 -5.72
C VAL A 124 -1.75 -12.80 -6.51
N TYR A 125 -2.89 -12.74 -5.84
CA TYR A 125 -4.20 -12.64 -6.48
C TYR A 125 -4.27 -11.42 -7.39
N GLY A 126 -3.95 -10.23 -6.88
CA GLY A 126 -3.96 -9.01 -7.66
C GLY A 126 -2.90 -8.98 -8.77
N PHE A 127 -1.72 -9.57 -8.56
CA PHE A 127 -0.71 -9.71 -9.61
C PHE A 127 -1.24 -10.54 -10.79
N LEU A 128 -1.90 -11.67 -10.53
CA LEU A 128 -2.52 -12.49 -11.56
C LEU A 128 -3.59 -11.72 -12.35
N LEU A 129 -4.39 -10.90 -11.65
CA LEU A 129 -5.39 -10.06 -12.30
C LEU A 129 -4.76 -8.95 -13.14
N VAL A 130 -3.75 -8.25 -12.63
CA VAL A 130 -3.01 -7.22 -13.38
C VAL A 130 -2.40 -7.85 -14.63
N TRP A 131 -1.77 -9.01 -14.51
CA TRP A 131 -1.20 -9.74 -15.64
C TRP A 131 -2.27 -10.08 -16.69
N GLY A 132 -3.42 -10.63 -16.26
CA GLY A 132 -4.54 -10.93 -17.15
C GLY A 132 -5.07 -9.69 -17.88
N HIS A 133 -5.26 -8.58 -17.16
CA HIS A 133 -5.73 -7.33 -17.74
C HIS A 133 -4.71 -6.74 -18.71
N LEU A 134 -3.42 -6.73 -18.38
CA LEU A 134 -2.37 -6.22 -19.27
C LEU A 134 -2.29 -7.04 -20.56
N ALA A 135 -2.44 -8.36 -20.48
CA ALA A 135 -2.49 -9.22 -21.66
C ALA A 135 -3.70 -8.88 -22.56
N ILE A 136 -4.88 -8.65 -21.98
CA ILE A 136 -6.08 -8.26 -22.74
C ILE A 136 -5.92 -6.87 -23.36
N ILE A 137 -5.47 -5.89 -22.59
CA ILE A 137 -5.30 -4.50 -23.05
C ILE A 137 -4.29 -4.42 -24.21
N ALA A 138 -3.22 -5.20 -24.16
CA ALA A 138 -2.23 -5.26 -25.24
C ALA A 138 -2.82 -5.80 -26.55
N LEU A 139 -3.90 -6.58 -26.48
CA LEU A 139 -4.57 -7.19 -27.63
C LEU A 139 -5.80 -6.41 -28.12
N ASP A 140 -6.32 -5.46 -27.34
CA ASP A 140 -7.48 -4.62 -27.70
C ASP A 140 -7.22 -3.12 -27.39
N PRO A 141 -6.70 -2.35 -28.37
CA PRO A 141 -6.45 -0.92 -28.22
C PRO A 141 -7.68 -0.09 -27.85
N SER A 142 -8.91 -0.57 -28.12
CA SER A 142 -10.13 0.14 -27.76
C SER A 142 -10.31 0.24 -26.24
N GLN A 143 -9.78 -0.72 -25.47
CA GLN A 143 -9.75 -0.67 -24.02
C GLN A 143 -8.88 0.47 -23.50
N ILE A 144 -7.75 0.74 -24.16
CA ILE A 144 -6.84 1.85 -23.79
C ILE A 144 -7.59 3.18 -23.89
N VAL A 145 -8.29 3.40 -25.01
CA VAL A 145 -9.05 4.63 -25.23
C VAL A 145 -10.17 4.76 -24.20
N ARG A 146 -10.87 3.67 -23.88
CA ARG A 146 -11.91 3.64 -22.84
C ARG A 146 -11.35 4.01 -21.46
N TYR A 147 -10.26 3.37 -21.04
CA TYR A 147 -9.62 3.68 -19.75
C TYR A 147 -9.08 5.11 -19.70
N PHE A 148 -8.53 5.61 -20.80
CA PHE A 148 -8.09 7.00 -20.88
C PHE A 148 -9.28 7.97 -20.77
N GLY A 149 -10.42 7.66 -21.37
CA GLY A 149 -11.65 8.44 -21.21
C GLY A 149 -12.17 8.44 -19.76
N ILE A 150 -12.17 7.28 -19.09
CA ILE A 150 -12.51 7.18 -17.66
C ILE A 150 -11.53 8.04 -16.84
N PHE A 151 -10.24 7.90 -17.07
CA PHE A 151 -9.20 8.67 -16.39
C PHE A 151 -9.39 10.18 -16.56
N LEU A 152 -9.65 10.66 -17.78
CA LEU A 152 -9.89 12.08 -18.05
C LEU A 152 -11.13 12.63 -17.34
N ASN A 153 -12.16 11.81 -17.13
CA ASN A 153 -13.37 12.24 -16.41
C ASN A 153 -13.15 12.27 -14.88
N TRP A 154 -12.33 11.37 -14.35
CA TRP A 154 -12.05 11.29 -12.90
C TRP A 154 -10.91 12.18 -12.43
N MET A 155 -9.96 12.52 -13.29
CA MET A 155 -8.79 13.32 -12.92
C MET A 155 -9.16 14.76 -12.48
N PRO A 156 -10.04 15.51 -13.17
CA PRO A 156 -10.45 16.85 -12.74
C PRO A 156 -11.02 16.92 -11.31
N PRO A 157 -12.01 16.10 -10.90
CA PRO A 157 -12.53 16.15 -9.53
C PRO A 157 -11.47 15.72 -8.51
N VAL A 158 -10.58 14.78 -8.83
CA VAL A 158 -9.48 14.40 -7.94
C VAL A 158 -8.51 15.56 -7.73
N ILE A 159 -8.10 16.26 -8.79
CA ILE A 159 -7.23 17.45 -8.70
C ILE A 159 -7.90 18.54 -7.86
N LEU A 160 -9.21 18.73 -8.01
CA LEU A 160 -9.97 19.70 -7.22
C LEU A 160 -9.94 19.34 -5.72
N ILE A 161 -10.16 18.07 -5.36
CA ILE A 161 -10.07 17.60 -3.97
C ILE A 161 -8.66 17.83 -3.41
N VAL A 162 -7.62 17.49 -4.16
CA VAL A 162 -6.23 17.72 -3.76
C VAL A 162 -5.97 19.22 -3.53
N GLY A 163 -6.45 20.08 -4.44
CA GLY A 163 -6.35 21.53 -4.30
C GLY A 163 -7.02 22.05 -3.03
N VAL A 164 -8.23 21.56 -2.74
CA VAL A 164 -8.96 21.89 -1.49
C VAL A 164 -8.16 21.48 -0.26
N VAL A 165 -7.64 20.25 -0.23
CA VAL A 165 -6.82 19.75 0.89
C VAL A 165 -5.57 20.60 1.09
N ILE A 166 -4.89 21.01 0.01
CA ILE A 166 -3.70 21.88 0.10
C ILE A 166 -4.08 23.24 0.69
N VAL A 167 -5.15 23.88 0.20
CA VAL A 167 -5.61 25.17 0.72
C VAL A 167 -5.94 25.08 2.21
N PHE A 168 -6.71 24.07 2.63
CA PHE A 168 -7.01 23.86 4.06
C PHE A 168 -5.75 23.60 4.89
N SER A 169 -4.79 22.85 4.36
CA SER A 169 -3.52 22.57 5.05
C SER A 169 -2.71 23.85 5.25
N ILE A 170 -2.63 24.72 4.24
CA ILE A 170 -1.96 26.03 4.34
C ILE A 170 -2.68 26.92 5.37
N LEU A 171 -4.01 27.02 5.29
CA LEU A 171 -4.79 27.80 6.24
C LEU A 171 -4.59 27.31 7.68
N ALA A 172 -4.62 25.99 7.92
CA ALA A 172 -4.42 25.41 9.23
C ALA A 172 -3.02 25.70 9.81
N ILE A 173 -1.99 25.76 8.96
CA ILE A 173 -0.64 26.14 9.36
C ILE A 173 -0.59 27.63 9.70
N GLU A 174 -1.17 28.50 8.86
CA GLU A 174 -1.19 29.94 9.08
C GLU A 174 -1.93 30.32 10.37
N PHE A 175 -3.14 29.76 10.58
CA PHE A 175 -3.93 29.99 11.80
C PHE A 175 -3.26 29.49 13.08
N ARG A 176 -2.25 28.63 13.00
CA ARG A 176 -1.49 28.18 14.17
C ARG A 176 -0.33 29.11 14.52
N HIS A 177 0.13 29.93 13.57
CA HIS A 177 1.25 30.86 13.76
C HIS A 177 0.82 32.30 14.08
N VAL A 178 -0.45 32.64 13.86
CA VAL A 178 -1.10 33.89 14.29
C VAL A 178 -1.71 33.72 15.69
#